data_AF-A0A1I7Z4U8-F1
#
_entry.id   AF-A0A1I7Z4U8-F1
#
_cell.length_a   1.000
_cell.length_b   1.000
_cell.length_c   1.000
_cell.angle_alpha   90.00
_cell.angle_beta   90.00
_cell.angle_gamma   90.00
#
_symmetry.space_group_name_H-M   'P 1'
#
loop_
_entity.id
_entity.type
_entity.pdbx_description
1 polymer ?
#
loop_
_entity_poly.entity_id
_entity_poly.type
_entity_poly.pdbx_seq_one_letter_code
_entity_poly.pdbx_strand_id
1 'polypeptide(L)'
;MRLPVDSIKGNVESDEFFENSGSLYSLIYNGSALKQSTLDAIIEKFVPIDGGDFHVRQRFSEEQLKKLFGKCTMANRKVSVSFTLVKHCTKTFDSPDLVDYDKYYSEKEVLEPGRAVRFRNKDKKKLGLRMWCPFSDLVLWTWSEAIQPWSRQATP
;
A
#
# COMPACT_ATOMS: atom_id res chain seq x y z
N MET A 1 17.34 24.93 -12.46
CA MET A 1 17.21 23.48 -12.23
C MET A 1 15.88 23.26 -11.53
N ARG A 2 14.89 22.65 -12.20
CA ARG A 2 13.64 22.23 -11.57
C ARG A 2 13.95 20.90 -10.87
N LEU A 3 13.92 20.89 -9.54
CA LEU A 3 13.87 19.61 -8.82
C LEU A 3 12.57 18.93 -9.28
N PRO A 4 12.59 17.67 -9.75
CA PRO A 4 11.35 16.91 -9.84
C PRO A 4 10.75 16.90 -8.44
N VAL A 5 9.43 17.12 -8.34
CA VAL A 5 8.75 17.10 -7.04
C VAL A 5 8.70 15.63 -6.62
N ASP A 6 9.78 15.15 -6.02
CA ASP A 6 10.03 13.73 -5.73
C ASP A 6 9.25 13.23 -4.50
N SER A 7 8.57 14.13 -3.79
CA SER A 7 7.73 13.81 -2.63
C SER A 7 6.61 14.84 -2.51
N ILE A 8 5.38 14.35 -2.38
CA ILE A 8 4.20 15.20 -2.14
C ILE A 8 3.66 14.88 -0.74
N LYS A 9 3.82 15.85 0.15
CA LYS A 9 3.23 15.87 1.48
C LYS A 9 2.41 17.15 1.61
N GLY A 10 1.09 17.04 1.53
CA GLY A 10 0.25 18.23 1.61
C GLY A 10 -1.24 17.93 1.55
N ASN A 11 -2.01 18.89 2.05
CA ASN A 11 -3.47 18.95 1.93
C ASN A 11 -3.81 19.71 0.63
N VAL A 12 -3.27 19.25 -0.50
CA VAL A 12 -3.43 19.94 -1.79
C VAL A 12 -4.79 19.54 -2.35
N GLU A 13 -5.77 20.43 -2.20
CA GLU A 13 -7.09 20.29 -2.80
C GLU A 13 -7.01 20.62 -4.30
N SER A 14 -6.67 19.63 -5.13
CA SER A 14 -6.93 19.74 -6.57
C SER A 14 -6.66 18.40 -7.27
N ASP A 15 -7.71 17.81 -7.86
CA ASP A 15 -7.59 16.68 -8.79
C ASP A 15 -6.61 17.01 -9.95
N GLU A 16 -6.62 18.27 -10.40
CA GLU A 16 -5.80 18.80 -11.49
C GLU A 16 -4.29 18.73 -11.17
N PHE A 17 -3.91 18.80 -9.90
CA PHE A 17 -2.51 18.66 -9.48
C PHE A 17 -1.99 17.25 -9.78
N PHE A 18 -2.75 16.22 -9.41
CA PHE A 18 -2.37 14.83 -9.65
C PHE A 18 -2.47 14.44 -11.12
N GLU A 19 -3.39 15.04 -11.87
CA GLU A 19 -3.49 14.85 -13.32
C GLU A 19 -2.29 15.41 -14.07
N ASN A 20 -1.68 16.49 -13.57
CA ASN A 20 -0.50 17.12 -14.18
C ASN A 20 0.85 16.69 -13.57
N SER A 21 0.86 15.93 -12.47
CA SER A 21 2.10 15.52 -11.81
C SER A 21 2.93 14.54 -12.66
N GLY A 22 4.24 14.50 -12.44
CA GLY A 22 5.11 13.44 -12.97
C GLY A 22 4.96 12.12 -12.21
N SER A 23 5.99 11.28 -12.25
CA SER A 23 6.09 10.08 -11.42
C SER A 23 6.03 10.41 -9.93
N LEU A 24 5.34 9.57 -9.16
CA LEU A 24 5.19 9.73 -7.72
C LEU A 24 5.96 8.63 -6.99
N TYR A 25 6.96 8.99 -6.19
CA TYR A 25 7.77 8.02 -5.43
C TYR A 25 7.33 7.91 -3.96
N SER A 26 6.85 9.03 -3.41
CA SER A 26 6.29 9.13 -2.07
C SER A 26 5.05 10.03 -2.11
N LEU A 27 3.91 9.48 -1.72
CA LEU A 27 2.62 10.16 -1.68
C LEU A 27 2.02 10.02 -0.29
N ILE A 28 1.75 11.15 0.35
CA ILE A 28 0.96 11.22 1.58
C ILE A 28 -0.18 12.22 1.38
N TYR A 29 -1.38 11.70 1.24
CA TYR A 29 -2.59 12.46 1.02
C TYR A 29 -3.62 12.21 2.14
N ASN A 30 -3.95 13.29 2.86
CA ASN A 30 -4.92 13.31 3.95
C ASN A 30 -6.10 14.27 3.69
N GLY A 31 -6.28 14.70 2.43
CA GLY A 31 -7.29 15.67 2.04
C GLY A 31 -8.68 15.08 1.84
N SER A 32 -9.54 15.86 1.19
CA SER A 32 -10.89 15.46 0.82
C SER A 32 -10.90 14.28 -0.15
N ALA A 33 -12.03 13.58 -0.26
CA ALA A 33 -12.13 12.40 -1.12
C ALA A 33 -11.87 12.78 -2.59
N LEU A 34 -10.86 12.15 -3.19
CA LEU A 34 -10.51 12.31 -4.61
C LEU A 34 -11.50 11.58 -5.50
N LYS A 35 -11.65 12.03 -6.74
CA LYS A 35 -12.42 11.28 -7.74
C LYS A 35 -11.72 9.96 -8.08
N GLN A 36 -12.50 8.98 -8.54
CA GLN A 36 -11.97 7.68 -8.96
C GLN A 36 -10.93 7.81 -10.09
N SER A 37 -11.18 8.68 -11.07
CA SER A 37 -10.22 8.98 -12.14
C SER A 37 -8.89 9.51 -11.63
N THR A 38 -8.93 10.34 -10.58
CA THR A 38 -7.73 10.89 -9.94
C THR A 38 -6.96 9.81 -9.20
N LEU A 39 -7.65 8.91 -8.49
CA LEU A 39 -7.01 7.75 -7.86
C LEU A 39 -6.34 6.83 -8.90
N ASP A 40 -6.98 6.61 -10.06
CA ASP A 40 -6.41 5.82 -11.16
C ASP A 40 -5.13 6.47 -11.70
N ALA A 41 -5.16 7.79 -11.93
CA ALA A 41 -4.00 8.56 -12.38
C ALA A 41 -2.85 8.52 -11.36
N ILE A 42 -3.16 8.66 -10.07
CA ILE A 42 -2.20 8.54 -8.98
C ILE A 42 -1.55 7.14 -8.96
N ILE A 43 -2.34 6.07 -9.05
CA ILE A 43 -1.84 4.69 -9.07
C ILE A 43 -0.97 4.46 -10.30
N GLU A 44 -1.35 5.00 -11.46
CA GLU A 44 -0.59 4.90 -12.69
C GLU A 44 0.77 5.60 -12.59
N LYS A 45 0.80 6.79 -11.99
CA LYS A 45 2.01 7.59 -11.82
C LYS A 45 2.89 7.12 -10.67
N PHE A 46 2.34 6.36 -9.72
CA PHE A 46 3.12 5.84 -8.60
C PHE A 46 4.21 4.87 -9.06
N VAL A 47 5.44 5.09 -8.63
CA VAL A 47 6.60 4.26 -8.94
C VAL A 47 7.15 3.71 -7.62
N PRO A 48 6.95 2.41 -7.32
CA PRO A 48 7.49 1.82 -6.10
C PRO A 48 9.02 1.83 -6.13
N ILE A 49 9.63 2.44 -5.10
CA ILE A 49 11.07 2.45 -4.85
C ILE A 49 11.36 1.98 -3.42
N ASP A 50 12.62 1.67 -3.12
CA ASP A 50 13.00 1.32 -1.75
C ASP A 50 12.85 2.55 -0.83
N GLY A 51 12.08 2.39 0.24
CA GLY A 51 11.68 3.49 1.12
C GLY A 51 10.52 4.33 0.57
N GLY A 52 9.88 3.91 -0.53
CA GLY A 52 8.71 4.60 -1.07
C GLY A 52 7.46 4.40 -0.21
N ASP A 53 6.58 5.40 -0.23
CA ASP A 53 5.34 5.41 0.54
C ASP A 53 4.14 5.81 -0.31
N PHE A 54 3.02 5.14 -0.09
CA PHE A 54 1.73 5.47 -0.66
C PHE A 54 0.68 5.48 0.46
N HIS A 55 0.34 6.65 0.98
CA HIS A 55 -0.65 6.84 2.03
C HIS A 55 -1.79 7.68 1.50
N VAL A 56 -2.95 7.06 1.26
CA VAL A 56 -4.16 7.75 0.83
C VAL A 56 -5.32 7.24 1.69
N ARG A 57 -5.83 8.08 2.60
CA ARG A 57 -6.94 7.71 3.51
C ARG A 57 -8.30 7.74 2.82
N GLN A 58 -8.46 6.91 1.80
CA GLN A 58 -9.68 6.79 1.02
C GLN A 58 -9.91 5.33 0.62
N ARG A 59 -11.16 5.04 0.25
CA ARG A 59 -11.59 3.79 -0.35
C ARG A 59 -11.16 3.70 -1.82
N PHE A 60 -10.59 2.57 -2.18
CA PHE A 60 -10.26 2.20 -3.54
C PHE A 60 -11.22 1.13 -4.05
N SER A 61 -11.43 1.09 -5.36
CA SER A 61 -12.07 -0.05 -6.02
C SER A 61 -11.19 -1.30 -5.95
N GLU A 62 -11.78 -2.47 -6.14
CA GLU A 62 -10.99 -3.72 -6.21
C GLU A 62 -9.95 -3.68 -7.35
N GLU A 63 -10.32 -3.12 -8.51
CA GLU A 63 -9.43 -3.00 -9.66
C GLU A 63 -8.24 -2.09 -9.36
N GLN A 64 -8.46 -0.98 -8.67
CA GLN A 64 -7.41 -0.07 -8.22
C GLN A 64 -6.46 -0.74 -7.25
N LEU A 65 -7.00 -1.46 -6.26
CA LEU A 65 -6.19 -2.20 -5.29
C LEU A 65 -5.36 -3.30 -5.97
N LYS A 66 -5.96 -4.07 -6.89
CA LYS A 66 -5.25 -5.09 -7.68
C LYS A 66 -4.13 -4.46 -8.53
N LYS A 67 -4.37 -3.31 -9.17
CA LYS A 67 -3.36 -2.57 -9.97
C LYS A 67 -2.21 -2.08 -9.09
N LEU A 68 -2.53 -1.41 -7.97
CA LEU A 68 -1.53 -0.88 -7.04
C LEU A 68 -0.70 -2.00 -6.41
N PHE A 69 -1.35 -3.06 -5.96
CA PHE A 69 -0.70 -4.23 -5.38
C PHE A 69 0.23 -4.93 -6.38
N GLY A 70 -0.25 -5.14 -7.62
CA GLY A 70 0.53 -5.72 -8.70
C GLY A 70 1.79 -4.92 -8.98
N LYS A 71 1.68 -3.58 -9.08
CA LYS A 71 2.85 -2.70 -9.27
C LYS A 71 3.88 -2.87 -8.15
N CYS A 72 3.46 -2.84 -6.88
CA CYS A 72 4.37 -2.98 -5.74
C CYS A 72 5.04 -4.36 -5.69
N THR A 73 4.25 -5.41 -5.91
CA THR A 73 4.74 -6.79 -5.89
C THR A 73 5.73 -7.08 -7.01
N MET A 74 5.45 -6.60 -8.23
CA MET A 74 6.36 -6.77 -9.37
C MET A 74 7.64 -5.94 -9.24
N ALA A 75 7.56 -4.74 -8.65
CA ALA A 75 8.74 -3.91 -8.43
C ALA A 75 9.76 -4.55 -7.48
N ASN A 76 9.29 -5.42 -6.57
CA ASN A 76 10.12 -6.09 -5.58
C ASN A 76 10.99 -5.10 -4.77
N ARG A 77 10.38 -3.97 -4.38
CA ARG A 77 10.98 -2.88 -3.60
C ARG A 77 10.37 -2.78 -2.22
N LYS A 78 11.13 -2.23 -1.27
CA LYS A 78 10.67 -2.00 0.11
C LYS A 78 9.74 -0.80 0.14
N VAL A 79 8.44 -1.04 -0.03
CA VAL A 79 7.41 0.01 -0.13
C VAL A 79 6.34 -0.19 0.94
N SER A 80 5.81 0.91 1.47
CA SER A 80 4.65 0.91 2.35
C SER A 80 3.44 1.52 1.65
N VAL A 81 2.30 0.84 1.72
CA VAL A 81 1.05 1.27 1.11
C VAL A 81 -0.05 1.21 2.15
N SER A 82 -0.84 2.28 2.32
CA SER A 82 -1.96 2.29 3.25
C SER A 82 -3.17 3.04 2.72
N PHE A 83 -4.34 2.48 3.01
CA PHE A 83 -5.62 2.89 2.47
C PHE A 83 -6.79 2.42 3.34
N THR A 84 -7.97 2.99 3.11
CA THR A 84 -9.17 2.70 3.88
C THR A 84 -10.00 1.58 3.24
N LEU A 85 -10.47 0.64 4.05
CA LEU A 85 -11.40 -0.41 3.66
C LEU A 85 -12.86 -0.02 3.88
N VAL A 86 -13.75 -0.66 3.12
CA VAL A 86 -15.21 -0.60 3.35
C VAL A 86 -15.65 -1.56 4.45
N LYS A 87 -15.00 -2.74 4.53
CA LYS A 87 -15.34 -3.80 5.48
C LYS A 87 -14.32 -3.85 6.63
N HIS A 88 -14.77 -4.26 7.82
CA HIS A 88 -13.89 -4.49 8.95
C HIS A 88 -12.79 -5.51 8.59
N CYS A 89 -11.54 -5.15 8.88
CA CYS A 89 -10.37 -5.96 8.55
C CYS A 89 -10.45 -7.42 8.97
N THR A 90 -11.15 -7.71 10.08
CA THR A 90 -11.32 -9.07 10.61
C THR A 90 -11.93 -10.04 9.60
N LYS A 91 -12.73 -9.56 8.63
CA LYS A 91 -13.28 -10.39 7.54
C LYS A 91 -12.40 -10.38 6.28
N THR A 92 -11.46 -9.44 6.18
CA THR A 92 -10.65 -9.21 4.97
C THR A 92 -9.41 -10.09 4.92
N PHE A 93 -8.89 -10.55 6.06
CA PHE A 93 -7.72 -11.43 6.10
C PHE A 93 -7.98 -12.84 5.53
N ASP A 94 -9.22 -13.29 5.57
CA ASP A 94 -9.64 -14.63 5.17
C ASP A 94 -10.49 -14.65 3.90
N SER A 95 -10.75 -13.47 3.33
CA SER A 95 -11.48 -13.35 2.08
C SER A 95 -10.53 -12.98 0.93
N PRO A 96 -10.61 -13.67 -0.23
CA PRO A 96 -9.89 -13.29 -1.44
C PRO A 96 -10.42 -11.96 -2.04
N ASP A 97 -11.43 -11.34 -1.42
CA ASP A 97 -12.13 -10.15 -1.90
C ASP A 97 -11.21 -8.97 -2.25
N LEU A 98 -10.02 -8.84 -1.65
CA LEU A 98 -9.15 -7.69 -1.90
C LEU A 98 -8.18 -7.91 -3.06
N VAL A 99 -7.38 -8.96 -2.92
CA VAL A 99 -6.32 -9.36 -3.84
C VAL A 99 -6.16 -10.87 -3.68
N ASP A 100 -5.93 -11.56 -4.79
CA ASP A 100 -5.52 -12.96 -4.78
C ASP A 100 -4.04 -13.05 -4.32
N TYR A 101 -3.81 -13.09 -3.01
CA TYR A 101 -2.48 -13.14 -2.41
C TYR A 101 -1.75 -14.45 -2.74
N ASP A 102 -2.50 -15.56 -2.87
CA ASP A 102 -1.97 -16.90 -3.13
C ASP A 102 -1.33 -17.00 -4.53
N LYS A 103 -1.74 -16.12 -5.45
CA LYS A 103 -1.06 -15.95 -6.75
C LYS A 103 0.40 -15.48 -6.61
N TYR A 104 0.74 -14.74 -5.56
CA TYR A 104 2.06 -14.09 -5.41
C TYR A 104 2.93 -14.68 -4.30
N TYR A 105 2.31 -15.39 -3.36
CA TYR A 105 2.95 -15.91 -2.15
C TYR A 105 2.55 -17.36 -1.90
N SER A 106 3.49 -18.15 -1.41
CA SER A 106 3.30 -19.59 -1.17
C SER A 106 3.03 -19.93 0.30
N GLU A 107 3.23 -18.98 1.20
CA GLU A 107 3.07 -19.16 2.63
C GLU A 107 2.33 -17.97 3.23
N LYS A 108 1.34 -18.24 4.09
CA LYS A 108 0.63 -17.27 4.92
C LYS A 108 0.84 -17.63 6.39
N GLU A 109 1.28 -16.67 7.17
CA GLU A 109 1.48 -16.76 8.62
C GLU A 109 0.59 -15.71 9.29
N VAL A 110 -0.27 -16.16 10.20
CA VAL A 110 -1.08 -15.24 11.02
C VAL A 110 -0.22 -14.80 12.20
N LEU A 111 0.08 -13.51 12.29
CA LEU A 111 0.88 -12.94 13.37
C LEU A 111 -0.01 -12.53 14.55
N GLU A 112 -1.17 -11.95 14.24
CA GLU A 112 -2.18 -11.56 15.22
C GLU A 112 -3.57 -11.78 14.58
N PRO A 113 -4.41 -12.68 15.11
CA PRO A 113 -5.72 -12.98 14.52
C PRO A 113 -6.55 -11.71 14.31
N GLY A 114 -7.00 -11.51 13.07
CA GLY A 114 -7.83 -10.36 12.69
C GLY A 114 -7.11 -9.01 12.64
N ARG A 115 -5.78 -8.95 12.82
CA ARG A 115 -5.00 -7.70 12.80
C ARG A 115 -3.74 -7.76 11.96
N ALA A 116 -3.03 -8.87 11.94
CA ALA A 116 -1.74 -8.94 11.25
C ALA A 116 -1.50 -10.32 10.63
N VAL A 117 -1.12 -10.31 9.36
CA VAL A 117 -0.68 -11.50 8.62
C VAL A 117 0.59 -11.18 7.83
N ARG A 118 1.36 -12.22 7.57
CA ARG A 118 2.58 -12.16 6.78
C ARG A 118 2.53 -13.19 5.68
N PHE A 119 2.84 -12.76 4.47
CA PHE A 119 2.94 -13.61 3.30
C PHE A 119 4.41 -13.71 2.86
N ARG A 120 4.85 -14.93 2.51
CA ARG A 120 6.24 -15.22 2.14
C ARG A 120 6.33 -16.12 0.91
N ASN A 121 7.52 -16.13 0.32
CA ASN A 121 7.89 -17.04 -0.75
C ASN A 121 8.97 -18.00 -0.26
N LYS A 122 8.82 -19.30 -0.56
CA LYS A 122 9.78 -20.35 -0.17
C LYS A 122 11.20 -20.10 -0.66
N ASP A 123 11.33 -19.50 -1.84
CA ASP A 123 12.62 -19.23 -2.48
C ASP A 123 13.37 -18.04 -1.87
N LYS A 124 12.70 -17.22 -1.03
CA LYS A 124 13.22 -15.98 -0.40
C LYS A 124 13.83 -14.97 -1.39
N LYS A 125 13.56 -15.11 -2.70
CA LYS A 125 14.08 -14.18 -3.72
C LYS A 125 13.23 -12.92 -3.83
N LYS A 126 11.95 -13.02 -3.46
CA LYS A 126 10.99 -11.92 -3.44
C LYS A 126 10.75 -11.45 -2.02
N LEU A 127 10.54 -10.14 -1.86
CA LEU A 127 10.15 -9.55 -0.59
C LEU A 127 8.85 -10.17 -0.09
N GLY A 128 8.78 -10.37 1.22
CA GLY A 128 7.54 -10.77 1.88
C GLY A 128 6.59 -9.59 1.99
N LEU A 129 5.30 -9.87 1.96
CA LEU A 129 4.28 -8.87 2.28
C LEU A 129 3.87 -9.02 3.73
N ARG A 130 3.88 -7.92 4.47
CA ARG A 130 3.21 -7.82 5.76
C ARG A 130 1.94 -7.01 5.57
N MET A 131 0.82 -7.56 6.02
CA MET A 131 -0.44 -6.84 6.08
C MET A 131 -0.80 -6.62 7.55
N TRP A 132 -1.03 -5.37 7.91
CA TRP A 132 -1.40 -4.95 9.25
C TRP A 132 -2.61 -4.04 9.21
N CYS A 133 -3.52 -4.22 10.15
CA CYS A 133 -4.70 -3.42 10.31
C CYS A 133 -4.69 -2.80 11.71
N PRO A 134 -4.15 -1.58 11.89
CA PRO A 134 -4.08 -0.91 13.19
C PRO A 134 -5.45 -0.44 13.70
N PHE A 135 -6.39 -0.14 12.80
CA PHE A 135 -7.74 0.35 13.07
C PHE A 135 -8.73 -0.40 12.20
N SER A 136 -9.99 -0.52 12.61
CA SER A 136 -10.97 -1.40 11.94
C SER A 136 -11.17 -1.19 10.44
N ASP A 137 -10.78 -0.04 9.92
CA ASP A 137 -10.97 0.43 8.54
C ASP A 137 -9.65 0.79 7.83
N LEU A 138 -8.48 0.70 8.46
CA LEU A 138 -7.20 1.04 7.82
C LEU A 138 -6.38 -0.22 7.56
N VAL A 139 -5.93 -0.40 6.33
CA VAL A 139 -4.96 -1.44 5.96
C VAL A 139 -3.62 -0.81 5.66
N LEU A 140 -2.57 -1.44 6.18
CA LEU A 140 -1.19 -1.20 5.83
C LEU A 140 -0.62 -2.46 5.17
N TRP A 141 -0.09 -2.30 3.98
CA TRP A 141 0.79 -3.24 3.30
C TRP A 141 2.22 -2.76 3.39
N THR A 142 3.13 -3.67 3.72
CA THR A 142 4.56 -3.38 3.74
C THR A 142 5.30 -4.52 3.07
N TRP A 143 5.97 -4.23 1.97
CA TRP A 143 6.90 -5.16 1.32
C TRP A 143 8.27 -4.99 1.99
N SER A 144 8.80 -6.08 2.54
CA SER A 144 10.05 -6.05 3.29
C SER A 144 10.75 -7.40 3.30
N GLU A 145 12.02 -7.40 3.73
CA GLU A 145 12.76 -8.63 3.94
C GLU A 145 12.07 -9.50 5.00
N ALA A 146 12.07 -10.82 4.80
CA ALA A 146 11.38 -11.77 5.66
C ALA A 146 11.88 -11.81 7.12
N ILE A 147 12.98 -11.12 7.43
CA ILE A 147 13.79 -11.33 8.64
C ILE A 147 13.44 -10.36 9.78
N GLN A 148 12.72 -9.26 9.58
CA GLN A 148 12.54 -8.30 10.69
C GLN A 148 11.48 -8.75 11.72
N PRO A 149 11.87 -9.12 12.97
CA PRO A 149 10.93 -9.23 14.07
C PRO A 149 10.31 -7.86 14.37
N TRP A 150 9.09 -7.86 14.87
CA TRP A 150 8.42 -6.65 15.31
C TRP A 150 9.14 -6.09 16.54
N SER A 151 9.96 -5.06 16.35
CA SER A 151 10.24 -4.10 17.42
C SER A 151 9.17 -3.03 17.35
N ARG A 152 8.38 -2.87 18.41
CA ARG A 152 7.50 -1.70 18.59
C ARG A 152 8.38 -0.46 18.56
N GLN A 153 8.57 0.14 17.38
CA GLN A 153 8.93 1.55 17.34
C GLN A 153 7.63 2.31 17.63
N ALA A 154 7.36 2.43 18.93
CA ALA A 154 6.64 3.59 19.42
C ALA A 154 7.55 4.78 19.12
N THR A 155 7.26 5.52 18.06
CA THR A 155 7.77 6.88 17.95
C THR A 155 6.87 7.80 18.77
N PRO A 156 7.48 8.79 19.45
CA PRO A 156 6.86 9.58 20.53
C PRO A 156 5.70 10.45 20.08
#